data_AF-A0A1B6FXF0-F1
#
_entry.id   AF-A0A1B6FXF0-F1
#
_cell.length_a   1.000
_cell.length_b   1.000
_cell.length_c   1.000
_cell.angle_alpha   90.00
_cell.angle_beta   90.00
_cell.angle_gamma   90.00
#
_symmetry.space_group_name_H-M   'P 1'
#
loop_
_entity.id
_entity.type
_entity.pdbx_description
1 polymer ?
#
loop_
_entity_poly.entity_id
_entity_poly.type
_entity_poly.pdbx_seq_one_letter_code
_entity_poly.pdbx_strand_id
1 'polypeptide(L)'
;MDSEHIEISTKQGKLRGLIKRSDGLSKITFYSFLGIPYAKPPIGKLRFKLPETVEKWEGVRDATKEGNDTIQKHMLLRKIIGDEDCLYLNVYTTQTGEQKAKKAVMVWIHGGGFASGSGSSELYGPDFLI
;
A
#
# COMPACT_ATOMS: atom_id res chain seq x y z
N MET A 1 13.81 -7.47 -17.63
CA MET A 1 14.64 -6.52 -16.86
C MET A 1 14.24 -6.70 -15.42
N ASP A 2 15.10 -7.28 -14.59
CA ASP A 2 14.78 -7.50 -13.19
C ASP A 2 14.58 -6.14 -12.52
N SER A 3 13.39 -5.92 -11.96
CA SER A 3 13.15 -4.74 -11.13
C SER A 3 14.13 -4.76 -9.95
N GLU A 4 14.67 -3.62 -9.56
CA GLU A 4 15.49 -3.55 -8.36
C GLU A 4 14.59 -3.63 -7.11
N HIS A 5 15.04 -4.38 -6.11
CA HIS A 5 14.27 -4.64 -4.89
C HIS A 5 15.03 -4.16 -3.66
N ILE A 6 14.29 -3.88 -2.59
CA ILE A 6 14.83 -3.51 -1.28
C ILE A 6 14.10 -4.26 -0.17
N GLU A 7 14.80 -4.65 0.88
CA GLU A 7 14.19 -5.21 2.10
C GLU A 7 14.24 -4.21 3.25
N ILE A 8 13.14 -4.11 4.01
CA ILE A 8 13.07 -3.31 5.22
C ILE A 8 12.38 -4.08 6.35
N SER A 9 12.77 -3.79 7.59
CA SER A 9 12.16 -4.39 8.79
C SER A 9 11.10 -3.47 9.37
N THR A 10 9.93 -4.03 9.68
CA THR A 10 8.87 -3.38 10.44
C THR A 10 8.67 -4.09 11.79
N LYS A 11 7.76 -3.60 12.63
CA LYS A 11 7.41 -4.28 13.89
C LYS A 11 6.75 -5.65 13.66
N GLN A 12 6.10 -5.83 12.52
CA GLN A 12 5.33 -7.02 12.16
C GLN A 12 6.18 -8.06 11.41
N GLY A 13 7.21 -7.62 10.69
CA GLY A 13 8.10 -8.51 9.93
C GLY A 13 8.85 -7.76 8.83
N LYS A 14 9.59 -8.51 8.01
CA LYS A 14 10.33 -7.95 6.87
C LYS A 14 9.43 -7.79 5.65
N LEU A 15 9.67 -6.74 4.88
CA LEU A 15 9.00 -6.45 3.61
C LEU A 15 10.02 -6.38 2.48
N ARG A 16 9.69 -6.91 1.31
CA ARG A 16 10.41 -6.73 0.06
C ARG A 16 9.65 -5.75 -0.83
N GLY A 17 10.18 -4.55 -1.01
CA GLY A 17 9.63 -3.50 -1.88
C GLY A 17 10.39 -3.39 -3.21
N LEU A 18 10.00 -2.38 -3.99
CA LEU A 18 10.62 -2.03 -5.28
C LEU A 18 11.36 -0.69 -5.21
N ILE A 19 12.45 -0.59 -5.96
CA ILE A 19 13.11 0.67 -6.30
C ILE A 19 12.57 1.10 -7.67
N LYS A 20 11.97 2.30 -7.73
CA LYS A 20 11.31 2.85 -8.92
C LYS A 20 11.86 4.23 -9.25
N ARG A 21 11.62 4.70 -10.48
CA ARG A 21 11.82 6.09 -10.89
C ARG A 21 10.47 6.74 -11.11
N SER A 22 10.31 7.98 -10.63
CA SER A 22 9.06 8.73 -10.83
C SER A 22 8.87 9.12 -12.28
N ASP A 23 7.62 9.27 -12.71
CA ASP A 23 7.29 9.60 -14.09
C ASP A 23 7.36 11.09 -14.43
N GLY A 24 7.70 11.96 -13.48
CA GLY A 24 7.88 13.40 -13.66
C GLY A 24 9.18 13.86 -14.36
N LEU A 25 9.34 15.18 -14.52
CA LEU A 25 10.50 15.80 -15.19
C LEU A 25 11.84 15.52 -14.49
N SER A 26 11.83 15.40 -13.17
CA SER A 26 13.02 15.20 -12.35
C SER A 26 13.47 13.74 -12.24
N LYS A 27 12.65 12.76 -12.68
CA LYS A 27 12.93 11.31 -12.68
C LYS A 27 13.63 10.83 -11.40
N ILE A 28 13.01 11.10 -10.25
CA ILE A 28 13.59 10.83 -8.93
C ILE A 28 13.48 9.34 -8.60
N THR A 29 14.55 8.76 -8.07
CA THR A 29 14.51 7.39 -7.54
C THR A 29 13.78 7.37 -6.20
N PHE A 30 12.84 6.44 -6.05
CA PHE A 30 12.08 6.24 -4.84
C PHE A 30 11.84 4.76 -4.54
N TYR A 31 11.47 4.49 -3.31
CA TYR A 31 11.17 3.17 -2.78
C TYR A 31 9.66 3.04 -2.62
N SER A 32 9.11 1.92 -3.06
CA SER A 32 7.69 1.59 -2.94
C SER A 32 7.51 0.27 -2.20
N PHE A 33 6.59 0.28 -1.24
CA PHE A 33 6.16 -0.89 -0.50
C PHE A 33 4.64 -0.92 -0.55
N LEU A 34 4.09 -1.89 -1.28
CA LEU A 34 2.69 -1.98 -1.65
C LEU A 34 2.01 -3.13 -0.93
N GLY A 35 0.70 -3.06 -0.75
CA GLY A 35 -0.08 -4.19 -0.22
C GLY A 35 0.33 -4.60 1.20
N ILE A 36 0.78 -3.65 2.03
CA ILE A 36 1.18 -3.93 3.41
C ILE A 36 -0.09 -4.08 4.26
N PRO A 37 -0.33 -5.21 4.93
CA PRO A 37 -1.50 -5.35 5.80
C PRO A 37 -1.32 -4.47 7.03
N TYR A 38 -2.38 -3.76 7.39
CA TYR A 38 -2.42 -3.03 8.67
C TYR A 38 -3.39 -3.65 9.69
N ALA A 39 -4.22 -4.59 9.25
CA ALA A 39 -5.17 -5.31 10.08
C ALA A 39 -5.42 -6.73 9.52
N LYS A 40 -6.05 -7.60 10.31
CA LYS A 40 -6.50 -8.91 9.84
C LYS A 40 -7.60 -8.77 8.78
N PRO A 41 -7.69 -9.70 7.82
CA PRO A 41 -8.79 -9.71 6.85
C PRO A 41 -10.16 -9.71 7.56
N PRO A 42 -11.06 -8.76 7.28
CA PRO A 42 -12.36 -8.62 7.94
C PRO A 42 -13.40 -9.62 7.42
N ILE A 43 -13.01 -10.88 7.26
CA ILE A 43 -13.82 -11.94 6.65
C ILE A 43 -14.52 -12.82 7.70
N GLY A 44 -15.62 -13.44 7.29
CA GLY A 44 -16.36 -14.39 8.14
C GLY A 44 -16.80 -13.75 9.47
N LYS A 45 -16.30 -14.28 10.59
CA LYS A 45 -16.66 -13.80 11.94
C LYS A 45 -16.14 -12.39 12.26
N LEU A 46 -15.23 -11.85 11.44
CA LEU A 46 -14.68 -10.50 11.59
C LEU A 46 -15.44 -9.46 10.76
N ARG A 47 -16.35 -9.89 9.86
CA ARG A 47 -17.16 -8.97 9.07
C ARG A 47 -17.99 -8.07 10.00
N PHE A 48 -17.99 -6.77 9.72
CA PHE A 48 -18.69 -5.73 10.48
C PHE A 48 -18.18 -5.52 11.92
N LYS A 49 -17.00 -6.02 12.26
CA LYS A 49 -16.35 -5.75 13.56
C LYS A 49 -15.25 -4.69 13.41
N LEU A 50 -14.78 -4.20 14.54
CA LEU A 50 -13.57 -3.39 14.59
C LEU A 50 -12.38 -4.20 14.04
N PRO A 51 -11.45 -3.57 13.30
CA PRO A 51 -10.30 -4.25 12.75
C PRO A 51 -9.41 -4.80 13.86
N GLU A 52 -8.96 -6.04 13.71
CA GLU A 52 -7.99 -6.66 14.62
C GLU A 52 -6.55 -6.43 14.13
N THR A 53 -5.60 -6.36 15.06
CA THR A 53 -4.18 -6.21 14.75
C THR A 53 -3.67 -7.40 13.94
N VAL A 54 -2.92 -7.11 12.87
CA VAL A 54 -2.24 -8.14 12.07
C VAL A 54 -1.17 -8.85 12.91
N GLU A 55 -1.11 -10.18 12.83
CA GLU A 55 -0.06 -10.98 13.43
C GLU A 55 1.31 -10.66 12.82
N LYS A 56 2.37 -10.93 13.59
CA LYS A 56 3.72 -10.97 13.02
C LYS A 56 3.81 -12.11 12.01
N TRP A 57 4.55 -11.90 10.93
CA TRP A 57 4.85 -12.94 9.95
C TRP A 57 6.32 -13.33 10.00
N GLU A 58 6.59 -14.58 9.66
CA GLU A 58 7.94 -15.08 9.46
C GLU A 58 8.41 -14.85 8.01
N GLY A 59 9.73 -14.81 7.82
CA GLY A 59 10.32 -14.57 6.51
C GLY A 59 10.15 -13.13 6.01
N VAL A 60 10.14 -13.00 4.67
CA VAL A 60 10.04 -11.70 3.98
C VAL A 60 8.74 -11.69 3.19
N ARG A 61 7.86 -10.73 3.51
CA ARG A 61 6.61 -10.55 2.79
C ARG A 61 6.83 -9.74 1.53
N ASP A 62 6.26 -10.21 0.43
CA ASP A 62 6.26 -9.49 -0.84
C ASP A 62 5.38 -8.24 -0.74
N ALA A 63 6.00 -7.06 -0.91
CA ALA A 63 5.36 -5.75 -0.95
C ALA A 63 5.63 -5.07 -2.29
N THR A 64 5.75 -5.85 -3.36
CA THR A 64 5.94 -5.35 -4.73
C THR A 64 4.62 -5.16 -5.49
N LYS A 65 3.50 -5.61 -4.93
CA LYS A 65 2.16 -5.56 -5.53
C LYS A 65 1.16 -4.92 -4.58
N GLU A 66 0.21 -4.19 -5.14
CA GLU A 66 -0.90 -3.62 -4.37
C GLU A 66 -1.79 -4.72 -3.79
N GLY A 67 -2.39 -4.44 -2.63
CA GLY A 67 -3.43 -5.29 -2.06
C GLY A 67 -4.75 -5.16 -2.83
N ASN A 68 -5.73 -5.99 -2.50
CA ASN A 68 -7.03 -5.92 -3.15
C ASN A 68 -7.77 -4.62 -2.81
N ASP A 69 -8.53 -4.09 -3.77
CA ASP A 69 -9.55 -3.09 -3.51
C ASP A 69 -10.66 -3.66 -2.63
N THR A 70 -11.26 -2.83 -1.80
CA THR A 70 -12.48 -3.18 -1.05
C THR A 70 -13.63 -3.50 -2.00
N ILE A 71 -14.46 -4.49 -1.66
CA ILE A 71 -15.69 -4.80 -2.41
C ILE A 71 -16.52 -3.52 -2.62
N GLN A 72 -16.74 -3.19 -3.89
CA GLN A 72 -17.47 -2.00 -4.29
C GLN A 72 -18.04 -2.12 -5.69
N LYS A 73 -18.97 -1.24 -6.04
CA LYS A 73 -19.40 -1.07 -7.43
C LYS A 73 -18.45 -0.10 -8.11
N HIS A 74 -17.70 -0.58 -9.10
CA HIS A 74 -16.79 0.24 -9.88
C HIS A 74 -17.55 1.43 -10.49
N MET A 75 -17.07 2.64 -10.21
CA MET A 75 -17.75 3.91 -10.58
C MET A 75 -18.06 4.00 -12.07
N LEU A 76 -17.06 3.72 -12.92
CA LEU A 76 -17.21 3.76 -14.38
C LEU A 76 -17.88 2.50 -14.97
N LEU A 77 -17.33 1.32 -14.70
CA LEU A 77 -17.77 0.06 -15.31
C LEU A 77 -19.12 -0.46 -14.78
N ARG A 78 -19.60 0.07 -13.65
CA ARG A 78 -20.82 -0.33 -12.94
C ARG A 78 -20.88 -1.82 -12.56
N LYS A 79 -19.73 -2.52 -12.56
CA LYS A 79 -19.55 -3.91 -12.12
C LYS A 79 -19.10 -3.96 -10.67
N ILE A 80 -19.42 -5.04 -9.97
CA ILE A 80 -18.85 -5.31 -8.65
C ILE A 80 -17.41 -5.80 -8.83
N ILE A 81 -16.49 -5.22 -8.07
CA ILE A 81 -15.06 -5.53 -8.04
C ILE A 81 -14.60 -5.67 -6.58
N GLY A 82 -13.34 -6.06 -6.38
CA GLY A 82 -12.68 -6.06 -5.08
C GLY A 82 -12.85 -7.36 -4.29
N ASP A 83 -12.29 -7.38 -3.09
CA ASP A 83 -12.32 -8.48 -2.14
C ASP A 83 -12.59 -7.92 -0.72
N GLU A 84 -13.02 -8.79 0.20
CA GLU A 84 -13.16 -8.41 1.61
C GLU A 84 -11.81 -8.41 2.33
N ASP A 85 -10.86 -9.22 1.88
CA ASP A 85 -9.47 -9.09 2.28
C ASP A 85 -8.83 -7.89 1.55
N CYS A 86 -9.06 -6.69 2.11
CA CYS A 86 -8.69 -5.41 1.50
C CYS A 86 -8.00 -4.42 2.45
N LEU A 87 -7.67 -4.81 3.70
CA LEU A 87 -7.09 -3.91 4.71
C LEU A 87 -5.58 -3.74 4.53
N TYR A 88 -5.22 -3.10 3.41
CA TYR A 88 -3.85 -2.87 2.96
C TYR A 88 -3.53 -1.39 2.80
N LEU A 89 -2.26 -1.03 2.97
CA LEU A 89 -1.73 0.29 2.69
C LEU A 89 -0.50 0.22 1.78
N ASN A 90 -0.20 1.36 1.15
CA ASN A 90 0.95 1.56 0.29
C ASN A 90 1.84 2.66 0.89
N VAL A 91 3.16 2.49 0.82
CA VAL A 91 4.16 3.45 1.32
C VAL A 91 5.13 3.79 0.21
N TYR A 92 5.37 5.09 0.04
CA TYR A 92 6.32 5.65 -0.92
C TYR A 92 7.27 6.60 -0.21
N THR A 93 8.57 6.51 -0.52
CA THR A 93 9.58 7.37 0.09
C THR A 93 10.81 7.49 -0.79
N THR A 94 11.49 8.64 -0.77
CA THR A 94 12.83 8.81 -1.40
C THR A 94 13.98 8.43 -0.46
N GLN A 95 13.69 8.05 0.79
CA GLN A 95 14.70 7.70 1.80
C GLN A 95 14.30 6.45 2.58
N THR A 96 15.26 5.55 2.78
CA THR A 96 15.16 4.34 3.61
C THR A 96 16.36 4.25 4.56
N GLY A 97 16.22 3.46 5.61
CA GLY A 97 17.28 3.23 6.62
C GLY A 97 17.39 4.33 7.68
N GLU A 98 18.44 4.24 8.50
CA GLU A 98 18.76 5.19 9.57
C GLU A 98 19.39 6.47 9.00
N GLN A 99 18.61 7.24 8.25
CA GLN A 99 19.00 8.60 7.89
C GLN A 99 18.85 9.51 9.11
N LYS A 100 19.78 10.45 9.29
CA LYS A 100 19.81 11.34 10.48
C LYS A 100 18.56 12.23 10.61
N ALA A 101 17.87 12.53 9.51
CA ALA A 101 16.68 13.37 9.52
C ALA A 101 15.43 12.58 9.08
N LYS A 102 14.39 12.62 9.91
CA LYS A 102 13.06 12.09 9.57
C LYS A 102 12.37 13.07 8.60
N LYS A 103 11.63 12.54 7.63
CA LYS A 103 10.77 13.34 6.75
C LYS A 103 9.37 13.54 7.34
N ALA A 104 8.68 14.56 6.87
CA ALA A 104 7.24 14.69 7.08
C ALA A 104 6.50 13.50 6.44
N VAL A 105 5.45 13.03 7.10
CA VAL A 105 4.61 11.92 6.61
C VAL A 105 3.27 12.50 6.18
N MET A 106 2.91 12.26 4.91
CA MET A 106 1.58 12.54 4.38
C MET A 106 0.78 11.25 4.31
N VAL A 107 -0.38 11.22 4.95
CA VAL A 107 -1.31 10.09 4.91
C VAL A 107 -2.51 10.49 4.06
N TRP A 108 -2.70 9.80 2.94
CA TRP A 108 -3.83 10.03 2.05
C TRP A 108 -4.96 9.05 2.36
N ILE A 109 -6.18 9.57 2.47
CA ILE A 109 -7.41 8.79 2.62
C ILE A 109 -8.27 9.11 1.41
N HIS A 110 -8.53 8.12 0.57
CA HIS A 110 -9.28 8.33 -0.67
C HIS A 110 -10.73 8.76 -0.41
N GLY A 111 -11.32 9.45 -1.38
CA GLY A 111 -12.73 9.82 -1.37
C GLY A 111 -13.64 8.66 -1.78
N GLY A 112 -14.81 8.98 -2.36
CA GLY A 112 -15.75 7.99 -2.88
C GLY A 112 -16.98 7.70 -2.00
N GLY A 113 -17.30 8.64 -1.10
CA GLY A 113 -18.57 8.66 -0.37
C GLY A 113 -18.80 7.47 0.55
N PHE A 114 -17.72 6.87 1.06
CA PHE A 114 -17.72 5.65 1.89
C PHE A 114 -18.27 4.38 1.19
N ALA A 115 -18.48 4.43 -0.13
CA ALA A 115 -19.04 3.32 -0.91
C ALA A 115 -18.12 2.82 -2.04
N SER A 116 -17.08 3.60 -2.37
CA SER A 116 -16.12 3.28 -3.42
C SER A 116 -14.79 4.02 -3.20
N GLY A 117 -13.79 3.70 -4.03
CA GLY A 117 -12.44 4.22 -3.98
C GLY A 117 -11.42 3.17 -3.51
N SER A 118 -10.15 3.48 -3.71
CA SER A 118 -9.03 2.68 -3.22
C SER A 118 -7.79 3.54 -3.01
N GLY A 119 -6.76 2.96 -2.38
CA GLY A 119 -5.43 3.56 -2.25
C GLY A 119 -4.50 3.26 -3.43
N SER A 120 -5.04 2.81 -4.58
CA SER A 120 -4.25 2.39 -5.73
C SER A 120 -3.50 3.55 -6.39
N SER A 121 -2.27 3.26 -6.82
CA SER A 121 -1.42 4.14 -7.62
C SER A 121 -1.98 4.42 -9.02
N GLU A 122 -2.98 3.68 -9.50
CA GLU A 122 -3.65 3.99 -10.77
C GLU A 122 -4.26 5.41 -10.75
N LEU A 123 -4.85 5.81 -9.62
CA LEU A 123 -5.43 7.15 -9.46
C LEU A 123 -4.59 8.05 -8.54
N TYR A 124 -3.88 7.46 -7.58
CA TYR A 124 -3.17 8.18 -6.51
C TYR A 124 -1.67 7.87 -6.50
N GLY A 125 -1.07 7.74 -7.69
CA GLY A 125 0.35 7.49 -7.86
C GLY A 125 1.22 8.57 -7.18
N PRO A 126 2.40 8.18 -6.66
CA PRO A 126 3.24 9.07 -5.85
C PRO A 126 4.10 10.03 -6.68
N ASP A 127 4.13 9.88 -8.00
CA ASP A 127 5.15 10.38 -8.92
C ASP A 127 5.41 11.89 -8.87
N PHE A 128 4.43 12.69 -8.44
CA PHE A 128 4.54 14.14 -8.33
C PHE A 128 4.78 14.65 -6.90
N LEU A 129 4.61 13.81 -5.88
CA LEU A 129 4.81 14.17 -4.46
C LEU A 129 6.20 13.77 -3.94
N ILE A 130 6.87 12.87 -4.67
CA ILE A 130 8.13 12.23 -4.30
C ILE A 130 9.33 12.93 -4.94
#